data_AF-A0A1H2Q9W7-F1
#
_entry.id   AF-A0A1H2Q9W7-F1
#
_cell.length_a   1.000
_cell.length_b   1.000
_cell.length_c   1.000
_cell.angle_alpha   90.00
_cell.angle_beta   90.00
_cell.angle_gamma   90.00
#
_symmetry.space_group_name_H-M   'P 1'
#
loop_
_entity.id
_entity.type
_entity.pdbx_description
1 polymer ?
#
loop_
_entity_poly.entity_id
_entity_poly.type
_entity_poly.pdbx_seq_one_letter_code
_entity_poly.pdbx_strand_id
1 'polypeptide(L)'
;MKKIILALIALSCNSCINNYYYNENRGLRPKKPKFRLAKPLPYHLQPDDLIDTTCVYVYTSSQKTKMALRFFANGRFINSFGNADYNNLEANEIGYYRVENKNIVLMETFIRSSPAAGGEGIYYRSVGIIKNDTLYDVLGAQNLSDVHRVGDEILTFYHIYYTYTKQKADTLKGTPNW
;
A
#
# COMPACT_ATOMS: atom_id res chain seq x y z
N MET A 1 39.08 26.77 5.70
CA MET A 1 38.74 25.76 4.68
C MET A 1 38.57 24.34 5.24
N LYS A 2 39.55 23.74 5.95
CA LYS A 2 39.42 22.37 6.51
C LYS A 2 38.21 22.15 7.44
N LYS A 3 37.82 23.13 8.27
CA LYS A 3 36.66 23.04 9.18
C LYS A 3 35.30 23.09 8.48
N ILE A 4 35.21 23.78 7.33
CA ILE A 4 33.98 23.89 6.53
C ILE A 4 33.71 22.58 5.77
N ILE A 5 34.78 21.94 5.27
CA ILE A 5 34.70 20.65 4.57
C ILE A 5 34.21 19.54 5.52
N LEU A 6 34.68 19.49 6.78
CA LEU A 6 34.18 18.51 7.76
C LEU A 6 32.70 18.71 8.10
N ALA A 7 32.22 19.96 8.19
CA ALA A 7 30.81 20.25 8.47
C ALA A 7 29.89 19.82 7.31
N LEU A 8 30.32 20.04 6.06
CA LEU A 8 29.59 19.58 4.86
C LEU A 8 29.56 18.04 4.76
N ILE A 9 30.64 17.36 5.11
CA ILE A 9 30.69 15.88 5.13
C ILE A 9 29.77 15.33 6.23
N ALA A 10 29.78 15.91 7.43
CA ALA A 10 28.92 15.49 8.54
C ALA A 10 27.41 15.68 8.24
N LEU A 11 27.06 16.75 7.50
CA LEU A 11 25.68 16.98 7.03
C LEU A 11 25.26 16.01 5.91
N SER A 12 26.21 15.57 5.07
CA SER A 12 25.94 14.63 3.97
C SER A 12 25.73 13.18 4.44
N CYS A 13 26.30 12.76 5.57
CA CYS A 13 26.20 11.39 6.07
C CYS A 13 24.78 10.99 6.53
N ASN A 14 23.94 11.94 6.95
CA ASN A 14 22.55 11.63 7.36
C ASN A 14 21.65 11.26 6.19
N SER A 15 21.94 11.73 4.97
CA SER A 15 21.19 11.35 3.78
C SER A 15 21.46 9.90 3.33
N CYS A 16 22.47 9.23 3.88
CA CYS A 16 22.83 7.84 3.55
C CYS A 16 22.23 6.79 4.49
N ILE A 17 21.53 7.19 5.57
CA ILE A 17 21.08 6.25 6.61
C ILE A 17 19.79 5.53 6.22
N ASN A 18 18.82 6.25 5.62
CA ASN A 18 17.51 5.67 5.31
C ASN A 18 17.43 5.07 3.91
N ASN A 19 16.69 3.98 3.75
CA ASN A 19 16.41 3.33 2.47
C ASN A 19 15.29 4.02 1.64
N TYR A 20 14.86 5.22 2.07
CA TYR A 20 13.83 6.06 1.45
C TYR A 20 14.23 7.53 1.40
N TYR A 21 13.46 8.32 0.66
CA TYR A 21 13.56 9.77 0.57
C TYR A 21 12.15 10.40 0.56
N TYR A 22 12.08 11.72 0.77
CA TYR A 22 10.86 12.49 0.51
C TYR A 22 11.02 13.21 -0.83
N ASN A 23 10.02 13.13 -1.69
CA ASN A 23 10.01 13.91 -2.93
C ASN A 23 9.71 15.41 -2.64
N GLU A 24 9.70 16.22 -3.68
CA GLU A 24 9.45 17.67 -3.60
C GLU A 24 8.11 18.01 -2.94
N ASN A 25 7.11 17.14 -3.10
CA ASN A 25 5.78 17.28 -2.51
C ASN A 25 5.65 16.61 -1.13
N ARG A 26 6.77 16.23 -0.50
CA ARG A 26 6.83 15.55 0.81
C ARG A 26 6.23 14.14 0.86
N GLY A 27 6.03 13.49 -0.27
CA GLY A 27 5.67 12.08 -0.34
C GLY A 27 6.86 11.16 -0.09
N LEU A 28 6.66 10.14 0.76
CA LEU A 28 7.69 9.14 1.07
C LEU A 28 7.87 8.15 -0.08
N ARG A 29 9.11 7.99 -0.57
CA ARG A 29 9.43 7.07 -1.67
C ARG A 29 10.65 6.21 -1.34
N PRO A 30 10.66 4.92 -1.71
CA PRO A 30 11.85 4.10 -1.53
C PRO A 30 12.96 4.52 -2.50
N LYS A 31 14.21 4.59 -2.03
CA LYS A 31 15.37 4.89 -2.89
C LYS A 31 15.66 3.78 -3.89
N LYS A 32 15.43 2.52 -3.46
CA LYS A 32 15.57 1.32 -4.28
C LYS A 32 14.24 0.55 -4.23
N PRO A 33 13.28 0.85 -5.12
CA PRO A 33 11.99 0.18 -5.15
C PRO A 33 12.12 -1.34 -5.29
N LYS A 34 11.51 -2.09 -4.37
CA LYS A 34 11.49 -3.57 -4.36
C LYS A 34 10.16 -4.17 -4.85
N PHE A 35 9.27 -3.34 -5.39
CA PHE A 35 7.99 -3.78 -5.94
C PHE A 35 8.20 -4.67 -7.15
N ARG A 36 7.82 -5.94 -7.03
CA ARG A 36 7.76 -6.90 -8.14
C ARG A 36 6.50 -6.65 -8.98
N LEU A 37 5.38 -6.27 -8.35
CA LEU A 37 4.11 -5.99 -9.04
C LEU A 37 4.16 -4.73 -9.92
N ALA A 38 5.19 -3.90 -9.76
CA ALA A 38 5.45 -2.76 -10.63
C ALA A 38 6.20 -3.12 -11.93
N LYS A 39 6.67 -4.38 -12.09
CA LYS A 39 7.58 -4.79 -13.17
C LYS A 39 6.98 -5.89 -14.05
N PRO A 40 7.26 -5.88 -15.38
CA PRO A 40 7.94 -4.83 -16.14
C PRO A 40 7.10 -3.56 -16.29
N LEU A 41 5.78 -3.68 -16.16
CA LEU A 41 4.83 -2.58 -16.09
C LEU A 41 3.83 -2.88 -14.97
N PRO A 42 3.31 -1.85 -14.26
CA PRO A 42 2.24 -2.02 -13.29
C PRO A 42 1.00 -2.64 -13.92
N TYR A 43 0.23 -3.36 -13.11
CA TYR A 43 -1.05 -3.92 -13.52
C TYR A 43 -2.00 -2.84 -14.05
N HIS A 44 -2.77 -3.16 -15.08
CA HIS A 44 -3.90 -2.34 -15.51
C HIS A 44 -5.18 -3.08 -15.15
N LEU A 45 -6.06 -2.41 -14.42
CA LEU A 45 -7.30 -3.02 -13.95
C LEU A 45 -8.15 -3.49 -15.14
N GLN A 46 -8.62 -4.74 -15.07
CA GLN A 46 -9.47 -5.31 -16.12
C GLN A 46 -10.95 -4.99 -15.83
N PRO A 47 -11.81 -4.89 -16.86
CA PRO A 47 -13.22 -4.56 -16.68
C PRO A 47 -14.01 -5.53 -15.79
N ASP A 48 -13.55 -6.78 -15.66
CA ASP A 48 -14.20 -7.84 -14.89
C ASP A 48 -13.61 -8.03 -13.49
N ASP A 49 -12.60 -7.26 -13.11
CA ASP A 49 -12.06 -7.25 -11.75
C ASP A 49 -13.07 -6.62 -10.77
N LEU A 50 -13.16 -7.19 -9.57
CA LEU A 50 -14.09 -6.72 -8.53
C LEU A 50 -13.56 -5.54 -7.71
N ILE A 51 -12.35 -5.05 -8.00
CA ILE A 51 -11.86 -3.80 -7.42
C ILE A 51 -12.65 -2.63 -8.00
N ASP A 52 -13.22 -1.81 -7.12
CA ASP A 52 -13.91 -0.58 -7.49
C ASP A 52 -13.02 0.65 -7.22
N THR A 53 -12.55 1.29 -8.29
CA THR A 53 -11.70 2.49 -8.22
C THR A 53 -12.48 3.79 -7.98
N THR A 54 -13.82 3.72 -7.97
CA THR A 54 -14.72 4.84 -7.61
C THR A 54 -15.04 4.86 -6.12
N CYS A 55 -14.57 3.86 -5.38
CA CYS A 55 -14.78 3.70 -3.94
C CYS A 55 -13.45 3.64 -3.18
N VAL A 56 -13.57 3.67 -1.85
CA VAL A 56 -12.49 3.35 -0.92
C VAL A 56 -12.90 2.18 -0.04
N TYR A 57 -11.95 1.33 0.34
CA TYR A 57 -12.20 0.22 1.25
C TYR A 57 -11.75 0.64 2.64
N VAL A 58 -12.69 0.75 3.58
CA VAL A 58 -12.46 1.34 4.90
C VAL A 58 -12.56 0.30 5.99
N TYR A 59 -11.54 0.23 6.82
CA TYR A 59 -11.56 -0.50 8.08
C TYR A 59 -11.72 0.51 9.22
N THR A 60 -12.56 0.17 10.19
CA THR A 60 -12.69 0.92 11.44
C THR A 60 -12.47 -0.03 12.60
N SER A 61 -11.45 0.24 13.43
CA SER A 61 -11.22 -0.52 14.65
C SER A 61 -12.23 -0.13 15.74
N SER A 62 -12.34 -0.96 16.79
CA SER A 62 -13.11 -0.64 17.99
C SER A 62 -12.64 0.65 18.68
N GLN A 63 -11.37 1.02 18.50
CA GLN A 63 -10.76 2.25 19.02
C GLN A 63 -10.96 3.46 18.08
N LYS A 64 -11.85 3.34 17.08
CA LYS A 64 -12.13 4.35 16.05
C LYS A 64 -10.93 4.69 15.16
N THR A 65 -9.87 3.88 15.17
CA THR A 65 -8.80 3.99 14.17
C THR A 65 -9.39 3.66 12.81
N LYS A 66 -9.28 4.61 11.87
CA LYS A 66 -9.70 4.42 10.49
C LYS A 66 -8.50 4.15 9.61
N MET A 67 -8.59 3.09 8.82
CA MET A 67 -7.67 2.83 7.73
C MET A 67 -8.47 2.78 6.44
N ALA A 68 -7.89 3.26 5.34
CA ALA A 68 -8.53 3.15 4.04
C ALA A 68 -7.55 2.76 2.94
N LEU A 69 -7.95 1.76 2.16
CA LEU A 69 -7.30 1.40 0.91
C LEU A 69 -8.02 2.13 -0.24
N ARG A 70 -7.24 2.79 -1.09
CA ARG A 70 -7.74 3.37 -2.34
C ARG A 70 -6.94 2.81 -3.49
N PHE A 71 -7.63 2.09 -4.36
CA PHE A 71 -7.07 1.49 -5.56
C PHE A 71 -7.21 2.42 -6.77
N PHE A 72 -6.25 2.36 -7.67
CA PHE A 72 -6.24 3.12 -8.92
C PHE A 72 -6.12 2.16 -10.10
N ALA A 73 -6.76 2.48 -11.22
CA ALA A 73 -6.79 1.62 -12.41
C ALA A 73 -5.39 1.28 -12.99
N ASN A 74 -4.35 2.01 -12.60
CA ASN A 74 -2.96 1.80 -13.01
C ASN A 74 -2.14 0.90 -12.06
N GLY A 75 -2.82 0.04 -11.29
CA GLY A 75 -2.16 -0.99 -10.47
C GLY A 75 -1.46 -0.45 -9.22
N ARG A 76 -1.71 0.82 -8.88
CA ARG A 76 -1.21 1.47 -7.65
C ARG A 76 -2.32 1.55 -6.63
N PHE A 77 -1.94 1.63 -5.36
CA PHE A 77 -2.87 1.94 -4.29
C PHE A 77 -2.22 2.77 -3.19
N ILE A 78 -3.07 3.47 -2.43
CA ILE A 78 -2.70 4.16 -1.19
C ILE A 78 -3.27 3.36 -0.03
N ASN A 79 -2.46 3.15 1.00
CA ASN A 79 -2.89 2.61 2.28
C ASN A 79 -2.84 3.71 3.34
N SER A 80 -3.98 4.31 3.66
CA SER A 80 -3.99 5.41 4.63
C SER A 80 -4.26 4.86 6.04
N PHE A 81 -3.35 5.09 6.99
CA PHE A 81 -3.56 4.83 8.42
C PHE A 81 -3.83 6.12 9.19
N GLY A 82 -4.73 6.05 10.17
CA GLY A 82 -4.88 7.08 11.21
C GLY A 82 -5.30 8.46 10.67
N ASN A 83 -6.62 8.71 10.62
CA ASN A 83 -7.24 9.87 9.96
C ASN A 83 -7.12 9.82 8.42
N ALA A 84 -7.50 8.68 7.85
CA ALA A 84 -7.53 8.31 6.43
C ALA A 84 -7.70 9.48 5.43
N ASP A 85 -6.58 10.07 4.98
CA ASP A 85 -6.55 10.90 3.78
C ASP A 85 -6.12 10.06 2.57
N TYR A 86 -7.06 9.27 2.07
CA TYR A 86 -6.90 8.47 0.86
C TYR A 86 -6.80 9.32 -0.43
N ASN A 87 -6.94 10.65 -0.33
CA ASN A 87 -6.79 11.57 -1.46
C ASN A 87 -5.38 12.15 -1.57
N ASN A 88 -4.54 11.98 -0.55
CA ASN A 88 -3.14 12.40 -0.60
C ASN A 88 -2.34 11.50 -1.55
N LEU A 89 -2.17 11.93 -2.81
CA LEU A 89 -1.33 11.21 -3.79
C LEU A 89 0.15 11.14 -3.39
N GLU A 90 0.55 11.96 -2.42
CA GLU A 90 1.84 11.99 -1.76
C GLU A 90 1.81 11.28 -0.41
N ALA A 91 0.91 10.28 -0.25
CA ALA A 91 0.85 9.44 0.92
C ALA A 91 2.20 8.78 1.23
N ASN A 92 2.40 8.51 2.52
CA ASN A 92 3.60 7.87 3.05
C ASN A 92 3.55 6.34 3.03
N GLU A 93 2.41 5.81 2.60
CA GLU A 93 2.08 4.39 2.63
C GLU A 93 1.43 4.06 1.30
N ILE A 94 2.25 3.48 0.43
CA ILE A 94 1.95 3.32 -0.98
C ILE A 94 2.25 1.90 -1.41
N GLY A 95 1.61 1.45 -2.47
CA GLY A 95 1.89 0.12 -2.98
C GLY A 95 1.41 -0.12 -4.39
N TYR A 96 1.72 -1.32 -4.86
CA TYR A 96 1.28 -1.87 -6.12
C TYR A 96 0.42 -3.09 -5.87
N TYR A 97 -0.58 -3.28 -6.72
CA TYR A 97 -1.46 -4.44 -6.64
C TYR A 97 -1.61 -5.12 -8.00
N ARG A 98 -2.07 -6.37 -7.95
CA ARG A 98 -2.53 -7.13 -9.11
C ARG A 98 -3.76 -7.93 -8.71
N VAL A 99 -4.72 -8.05 -9.63
CA VAL A 99 -5.90 -8.90 -9.43
C VAL A 99 -5.68 -10.24 -10.09
N GLU A 100 -6.06 -11.30 -9.38
CA GLU A 100 -6.09 -12.68 -9.81
C GLU A 100 -7.51 -13.21 -9.64
N ASN A 101 -7.99 -13.99 -10.62
CA ASN A 101 -9.32 -14.60 -10.57
C ASN A 101 -10.43 -13.58 -10.25
N LYS A 102 -10.31 -12.35 -10.75
CA LYS A 102 -11.22 -11.21 -10.57
C LYS A 102 -11.35 -10.66 -9.15
N ASN A 103 -11.11 -11.47 -8.11
CA ASN A 103 -11.44 -11.11 -6.74
C ASN A 103 -10.31 -11.32 -5.72
N ILE A 104 -9.16 -11.88 -6.12
CA ILE A 104 -7.99 -12.00 -5.26
C ILE A 104 -7.04 -10.86 -5.59
N VAL A 105 -6.65 -10.07 -4.60
CA VAL A 105 -5.82 -8.88 -4.76
C VAL A 105 -4.47 -9.13 -4.10
N LEU A 106 -3.44 -9.33 -4.91
CA LEU A 106 -2.06 -9.39 -4.42
C LEU A 106 -1.56 -7.97 -4.22
N MET A 107 -1.02 -7.66 -3.04
CA MET A 107 -0.57 -6.31 -2.69
C MET A 107 0.87 -6.33 -2.19
N GLU A 108 1.67 -5.38 -2.69
CA GLU A 108 2.99 -5.04 -2.16
C GLU A 108 2.96 -3.61 -1.64
N THR A 109 3.20 -3.43 -0.35
CA THR A 109 3.15 -2.13 0.32
C THR A 109 4.53 -1.70 0.77
N PHE A 110 4.80 -0.42 0.68
CA PHE A 110 5.93 0.26 1.30
C PHE A 110 5.43 1.28 2.32
N ILE A 111 5.96 1.20 3.53
CA ILE A 111 5.64 2.12 4.64
C ILE A 111 6.91 2.58 5.35
N ARG A 112 6.84 3.70 6.07
CA ARG A 112 7.89 4.06 7.04
C ARG A 112 7.61 3.39 8.38
N SER A 113 8.58 2.69 8.96
CA SER A 113 8.45 2.27 10.36
C SER A 113 8.51 3.47 11.32
N SER A 114 7.91 3.33 12.51
CA SER A 114 7.68 4.43 13.45
C SER A 114 8.89 5.39 13.59
N PRO A 115 8.69 6.72 13.45
CA PRO A 115 9.76 7.72 13.56
C PRO A 115 10.52 7.67 14.90
N ALA A 116 9.87 7.22 15.98
CA ALA A 116 10.46 7.11 17.31
C ALA A 116 11.63 6.09 17.37
N ALA A 117 11.75 5.19 16.39
CA ALA A 117 12.78 4.16 16.34
C ALA A 117 13.88 4.44 15.30
N GLY A 118 13.95 5.66 14.72
CA GLY A 118 14.87 5.92 13.60
C GLY A 118 14.57 5.04 12.38
N GLY A 119 13.29 4.67 12.23
CA GLY A 119 12.86 3.55 11.41
C GLY A 119 13.16 3.65 9.91
N GLU A 120 13.66 2.54 9.35
CA GLU A 120 13.77 2.32 7.92
C GLU A 120 12.40 2.13 7.26
N GLY A 121 12.36 2.25 5.94
CA GLY A 121 11.21 1.86 5.13
C GLY A 121 11.07 0.34 5.09
N ILE A 122 9.86 -0.15 5.33
CA ILE A 122 9.51 -1.57 5.37
C ILE A 122 8.69 -1.92 4.15
N TYR A 123 8.96 -3.11 3.59
CA TYR A 123 8.13 -3.73 2.58
C TYR A 123 7.40 -4.92 3.19
N TYR A 124 6.12 -5.05 2.87
CA TYR A 124 5.38 -6.27 3.16
C TYR A 124 4.45 -6.61 2.00
N ARG A 125 4.08 -7.88 1.96
CA ARG A 125 3.08 -8.40 1.05
C ARG A 125 1.84 -8.83 1.81
N SER A 126 0.71 -8.73 1.14
CA SER A 126 -0.57 -9.17 1.66
C SER A 126 -1.45 -9.66 0.52
N VAL A 127 -2.44 -10.46 0.85
CA VAL A 127 -3.47 -10.92 -0.09
C VAL A 127 -4.82 -10.47 0.41
N GLY A 128 -5.49 -9.65 -0.39
CA GLY A 128 -6.88 -9.27 -0.22
C GLY A 128 -7.82 -10.20 -0.96
N ILE A 129 -8.99 -10.46 -0.41
CA ILE A 129 -10.07 -11.21 -1.06
C ILE A 129 -11.31 -10.33 -1.09
N ILE A 130 -11.83 -10.05 -2.28
CA ILE A 130 -13.06 -9.29 -2.46
C ILE A 130 -14.24 -10.26 -2.53
N LYS A 131 -15.26 -9.99 -1.70
CA LYS A 131 -16.56 -10.62 -1.76
C LYS A 131 -17.62 -9.57 -1.47
N ASN A 132 -18.50 -9.33 -2.46
CA ASN A 132 -19.48 -8.25 -2.43
C ASN A 132 -18.79 -6.89 -2.16
N ASP A 133 -19.24 -6.18 -1.13
CA ASP A 133 -18.71 -4.87 -0.74
C ASP A 133 -17.58 -4.97 0.31
N THR A 134 -16.98 -6.15 0.48
CA THR A 134 -15.96 -6.37 1.52
C THR A 134 -14.64 -6.84 0.91
N LEU A 135 -13.53 -6.27 1.39
CA LEU A 135 -12.17 -6.76 1.15
C LEU A 135 -11.63 -7.35 2.47
N TYR A 136 -11.34 -8.64 2.45
CA TYR A 136 -10.71 -9.36 3.56
C TYR A 136 -9.20 -9.42 3.32
N ASP A 137 -8.42 -8.75 4.15
CA ASP A 137 -6.95 -8.78 4.12
C ASP A 137 -6.45 -9.94 4.99
N VAL A 138 -5.74 -10.88 4.38
CA VAL A 138 -5.36 -12.17 4.98
C VAL A 138 -3.96 -12.08 5.60
N LEU A 139 -3.87 -12.26 6.91
CA LEU A 139 -2.63 -12.13 7.67
C LEU A 139 -1.60 -13.19 7.25
N GLY A 140 -0.44 -12.77 6.75
CA GLY A 140 0.67 -13.71 6.48
C GLY A 140 0.56 -14.45 5.14
N ALA A 141 -0.54 -14.30 4.41
CA ALA A 141 -0.60 -14.67 3.00
C ALA A 141 0.21 -13.65 2.16
N GLN A 142 1.12 -14.14 1.32
CA GLN A 142 2.00 -13.30 0.51
C GLN A 142 1.90 -13.62 -0.99
N ASN A 143 1.36 -14.79 -1.33
CA ASN A 143 1.27 -15.30 -2.70
C ASN A 143 -0.11 -15.91 -2.94
N LEU A 144 -0.48 -16.05 -4.22
CA LEU A 144 -1.75 -16.67 -4.63
C LEU A 144 -1.90 -18.10 -4.09
N SER A 145 -0.81 -18.87 -4.03
CA SER A 145 -0.79 -20.24 -3.49
C SER A 145 -1.18 -20.33 -2.01
N ASP A 146 -1.10 -19.22 -1.27
CA ASP A 146 -1.41 -19.19 0.16
C ASP A 146 -2.93 -19.15 0.40
N VAL A 147 -3.71 -18.88 -0.66
CA VAL A 147 -5.17 -18.82 -0.66
C VAL A 147 -5.72 -19.98 -1.50
N HIS A 148 -6.49 -20.86 -0.88
CA HIS A 148 -7.07 -22.04 -1.54
C HIS A 148 -8.54 -21.78 -1.88
N ARG A 149 -8.94 -22.08 -3.11
CA ARG A 149 -10.35 -22.05 -3.51
C ARG A 149 -10.92 -23.46 -3.48
N VAL A 150 -12.07 -23.62 -2.85
CA VAL A 150 -12.90 -24.83 -2.92
C VAL A 150 -14.29 -24.41 -3.37
N GLY A 151 -14.54 -24.47 -4.68
CA GLY A 151 -15.74 -23.90 -5.29
C GLY A 151 -15.79 -22.37 -5.14
N ASP A 152 -16.90 -21.86 -4.60
CA ASP A 152 -17.09 -20.43 -4.28
C ASP A 152 -16.53 -20.04 -2.91
N GLU A 153 -16.09 -21.01 -2.12
CA GLU A 153 -15.48 -20.77 -0.82
C GLU A 153 -13.99 -20.53 -0.95
N ILE A 154 -13.51 -19.56 -0.16
CA ILE A 154 -12.10 -19.23 -0.07
C ILE A 154 -11.63 -19.66 1.30
N LEU A 155 -10.79 -20.69 1.32
CA LEU A 155 -10.13 -21.22 2.49
C LEU A 155 -8.72 -20.66 2.55
N THR A 156 -8.37 -20.10 3.70
CA THR A 156 -7.00 -19.66 3.98
C THR A 156 -6.56 -20.37 5.25
N PHE A 157 -5.31 -20.84 5.29
CA PHE A 157 -4.70 -21.37 6.51
C PHE A 157 -4.39 -20.28 7.54
N TYR A 158 -4.67 -19.03 7.18
CA TYR A 158 -4.30 -17.83 7.88
C TYR A 158 -5.53 -17.09 8.44
N HIS A 159 -5.31 -16.30 9.48
CA HIS A 159 -6.36 -15.45 10.05
C HIS A 159 -6.61 -14.22 9.17
N ILE A 160 -7.86 -13.77 9.10
CA ILE A 160 -8.17 -12.46 8.51
C ILE A 160 -7.61 -11.38 9.45
N TYR A 161 -6.76 -10.49 8.93
CA TYR A 161 -6.17 -9.40 9.70
C TYR A 161 -7.12 -8.21 9.78
N TYR A 162 -7.57 -7.75 8.61
CA TYR A 162 -8.47 -6.60 8.49
C TYR A 162 -9.62 -6.92 7.56
N THR A 163 -10.80 -6.42 7.93
CA THR A 163 -12.00 -6.48 7.10
C THR A 163 -12.36 -5.05 6.72
N TYR A 164 -12.19 -4.72 5.44
CA TYR A 164 -12.51 -3.41 4.91
C TYR A 164 -13.87 -3.44 4.21
N THR A 165 -14.72 -2.45 4.48
CA THR A 165 -16.00 -2.28 3.79
C THR A 165 -15.88 -1.19 2.75
N LYS A 166 -16.35 -1.47 1.53
CA LYS A 166 -16.40 -0.53 0.42
C LYS A 166 -17.32 0.64 0.78
N GLN A 167 -16.81 1.86 0.60
CA GLN A 167 -17.53 3.11 0.81
C GLN A 167 -17.37 3.96 -0.43
N LYS A 168 -18.50 4.41 -0.99
CA LYS A 168 -18.50 5.37 -2.09
C LYS A 168 -17.88 6.68 -1.61
N ALA A 169 -17.00 7.26 -2.42
CA ALA A 169 -16.38 8.54 -2.16
C ALA A 169 -16.54 9.45 -3.38
N ASP A 170 -17.41 10.45 -3.29
CA ASP A 170 -17.65 11.37 -4.42
C ASP A 170 -16.52 12.41 -4.60
N THR A 171 -15.49 12.38 -3.75
CA THR A 171 -14.41 13.37 -3.68
C THR A 171 -13.04 12.81 -4.07
N LEU A 172 -13.00 11.66 -4.78
CA LEU A 172 -11.74 11.04 -5.20
C LEU A 172 -10.98 11.87 -6.23
N LYS A 173 -9.69 12.12 -5.97
CA LYS A 173 -8.85 13.01 -6.80
C LYS A 173 -7.69 12.28 -7.46
N GLY A 174 -7.47 12.59 -8.74
CA GLY A 174 -6.26 12.28 -9.50
C GLY A 174 -5.88 10.79 -9.58
N THR A 175 -4.67 10.53 -10.05
CA THR A 175 -4.08 9.20 -10.17
C THR A 175 -2.57 9.34 -9.94
N PRO A 176 -1.95 8.52 -9.08
CA PRO A 176 -0.52 8.60 -8.82
C PRO A 176 0.31 8.15 -10.02
N ASN A 177 1.45 8.82 -10.25
CA ASN A 177 2.40 8.53 -11.33
C ASN A 177 3.82 8.18 -10.84
N TRP A 178 4.02 8.08 -9.52
CA TRP A 178 5.29 7.67 -8.91
C TRP A 178 5.63 6.19 -9.16
#